data_AF-A0A7R9U6T5-F1
#
_entry.id   AF-A0A7R9U6T5-F1
#
_cell.length_a   1.000
_cell.length_b   1.000
_cell.length_c   1.000
_cell.angle_alpha   90.00
_cell.angle_beta   90.00
_cell.angle_gamma   90.00
#
_symmetry.space_group_name_H-M   'P 1'
#
loop_
_entity.id
_entity.type
_entity.pdbx_description
1 polymer ?
#
loop_
_entity_poly.entity_id
_entity_poly.type
_entity_poly.pdbx_seq_one_letter_code
_entity_poly.pdbx_strand_id
1 'polypeptide(L)'
;RIRSAEDAAASGAMWYISVASASGGDPDGLRYFVRPGVPCAIGRKGSSLDIVLKDDASVSKRHCTVELVPSPSDVGGDVGHRLRVTDHGSKKGTKVRFPDGREQLLEADSLEAPCDVELQLARTRLKLGSLGWRLCFTYGDGKEAASELRAGREEAERLAEAVGVPFHMEFRPACTHLVCAEGRTVGVSARAAAAVISGAKIVSQDWLHSLR
;
A
#
# COMPACT_ATOMS: atom_id res chain seq x y z
N ARG A 1 -16.91 0.84 -1.10
CA ARG A 1 -16.28 1.70 -0.07
C ARG A 1 -15.83 0.78 1.04
N ILE A 2 -14.53 0.55 1.14
CA ILE A 2 -13.92 -0.35 2.13
C ILE A 2 -13.83 0.42 3.45
N ARG A 3 -14.47 -0.06 4.52
CA ARG A 3 -14.64 0.70 5.78
C ARG A 3 -13.86 0.08 6.96
N SER A 4 -13.26 -1.08 6.77
CA SER A 4 -12.46 -1.77 7.78
C SER A 4 -11.14 -2.29 7.17
N ALA A 5 -10.17 -2.62 8.03
CA ALA A 5 -8.94 -3.28 7.61
C ALA A 5 -9.20 -4.69 7.05
N GLU A 6 -10.29 -5.34 7.46
CA GLU A 6 -10.72 -6.65 6.97
C GLU A 6 -11.34 -6.57 5.56
N ASP A 7 -12.17 -5.55 5.30
CA ASP A 7 -12.65 -5.26 3.94
C ASP A 7 -11.49 -4.91 3.00
N ALA A 8 -10.46 -4.26 3.54
CA ALA A 8 -9.28 -3.83 2.78
C ALA A 8 -8.42 -5.00 2.37
N ALA A 9 -8.16 -5.88 3.34
CA ALA A 9 -7.53 -7.18 3.14
C ALA A 9 -8.31 -8.01 2.10
N ALA A 10 -9.64 -8.04 2.16
CA ALA A 10 -10.47 -8.76 1.19
C ALA A 10 -10.51 -8.12 -0.21
N SER A 11 -10.09 -6.86 -0.34
CA SER A 11 -10.14 -6.09 -1.59
C SER A 11 -8.77 -5.90 -2.27
N GLY A 12 -7.70 -6.41 -1.65
CA GLY A 12 -6.34 -6.23 -2.15
C GLY A 12 -5.77 -4.82 -2.04
N ALA A 13 -6.47 -3.93 -1.34
CA ALA A 13 -6.06 -2.56 -1.20
C ALA A 13 -5.23 -2.41 0.08
N MET A 14 -3.91 -2.47 -0.11
CA MET A 14 -2.91 -2.65 0.94
C MET A 14 -2.41 -1.34 1.57
N TRP A 15 -2.80 -0.25 0.95
CA TRP A 15 -2.49 1.11 1.31
C TRP A 15 -3.78 1.89 1.51
N TYR A 16 -3.74 2.89 2.38
CA TYR A 16 -4.89 3.74 2.64
C TYR A 16 -4.47 5.19 2.86
N ILE A 17 -5.36 6.10 2.48
CA ILE A 17 -5.28 7.51 2.80
C ILE A 17 -6.18 7.75 4.00
N SER A 18 -5.57 8.11 5.11
CA SER A 18 -6.26 8.66 6.28
C SER A 18 -6.53 10.14 6.08
N VAL A 19 -7.70 10.62 6.52
CA VAL A 19 -8.13 12.01 6.36
C VAL A 19 -8.37 12.64 7.72
N ALA A 20 -7.51 13.58 8.10
CA ALA A 20 -7.73 14.45 9.24
C ALA A 20 -8.57 15.65 8.78
N SER A 21 -9.84 15.68 9.18
CA SER A 21 -10.75 16.79 8.85
C SER A 21 -10.33 18.09 9.55
N ALA A 22 -10.58 19.22 8.90
CA ALA A 22 -10.45 20.56 9.47
C ALA A 22 -11.29 20.80 10.74
N SER A 23 -12.30 19.95 11.02
CA SER A 23 -13.14 20.00 12.21
C SER A 23 -12.54 19.29 13.43
N GLY A 24 -11.31 18.76 13.36
CA GLY A 24 -10.63 18.14 14.50
C GLY A 24 -11.11 16.74 14.87
N GLY A 25 -11.84 16.07 13.96
CA GLY A 25 -12.19 14.66 14.12
C GLY A 25 -10.96 13.76 14.00
N ASP A 26 -11.03 12.59 14.64
CA ASP A 26 -9.94 11.60 14.71
C ASP A 26 -9.41 11.25 13.30
N PRO A 27 -8.14 11.57 12.97
CA PRO A 27 -7.55 11.28 11.66
C PRO A 27 -7.61 9.80 11.27
N ASP A 28 -7.73 8.91 12.26
CA ASP A 28 -7.82 7.46 12.05
C ASP A 28 -9.20 6.94 11.63
N GLY A 29 -10.26 7.77 11.71
CA GLY A 29 -11.64 7.34 11.50
C GLY A 29 -12.07 7.15 10.05
N LEU A 30 -11.46 7.88 9.09
CA LEU A 30 -11.80 7.77 7.66
C LEU A 30 -10.58 7.33 6.85
N ARG A 31 -10.62 6.08 6.38
CA ARG A 31 -9.59 5.46 5.55
C ARG A 31 -10.12 5.19 4.15
N TYR A 32 -9.38 5.64 3.14
CA TYR A 32 -9.67 5.39 1.72
C TYR A 32 -8.57 4.52 1.15
N PHE A 33 -8.93 3.30 0.77
CA PHE A 33 -7.93 2.36 0.31
C PHE A 33 -7.54 2.63 -1.13
N VAL A 34 -6.24 2.55 -1.40
CA VAL A 34 -5.62 2.88 -2.67
C VAL A 34 -4.81 1.68 -3.17
N ARG A 35 -4.76 1.52 -4.49
CA ARG A 35 -4.02 0.45 -5.16
C ARG A 35 -2.81 1.04 -5.88
N PRO A 36 -1.67 0.34 -5.95
CA PRO A 36 -0.54 0.73 -6.79
C PRO A 36 -0.96 0.92 -8.25
N GLY A 37 -0.39 1.94 -8.90
CA GLY A 37 -0.62 2.29 -10.30
C GLY A 37 -2.03 2.81 -10.62
N VAL A 38 -2.90 2.97 -9.61
CA VAL A 38 -4.26 3.51 -9.80
C VAL A 38 -4.32 4.93 -9.24
N PRO A 39 -4.50 5.95 -10.12
CA PRO A 39 -4.63 7.33 -9.66
C PRO A 39 -5.91 7.52 -8.85
N CYS A 40 -5.77 8.13 -7.67
CA CYS A 40 -6.86 8.47 -6.77
C CYS A 40 -7.12 9.99 -6.83
N ALA A 41 -8.26 10.39 -7.37
CA ALA A 41 -8.67 11.78 -7.51
C ALA A 41 -9.33 12.31 -6.23
N ILE A 42 -8.83 13.44 -5.74
CA ILE A 42 -9.27 14.08 -4.50
C ILE A 42 -9.81 15.47 -4.78
N GLY A 43 -10.94 15.81 -4.17
CA GLY A 43 -11.50 17.15 -4.29
C GLY A 43 -12.77 17.34 -3.48
N ARG A 44 -13.40 18.50 -3.60
CA ARG A 44 -14.60 18.86 -2.85
C ARG A 44 -15.90 18.36 -3.47
N LYS A 45 -15.97 18.28 -4.81
CA LYS A 45 -17.21 17.92 -5.54
C LYS A 45 -16.91 17.48 -6.97
N GLY A 46 -17.39 16.30 -7.35
CA GLY A 46 -17.32 15.74 -8.70
C GLY A 46 -17.71 14.27 -8.69
N SER A 47 -18.28 13.77 -9.78
CA SER A 47 -18.65 12.35 -9.94
C SER A 47 -17.44 11.44 -10.21
N SER A 48 -16.32 12.00 -10.67
CA SER A 48 -15.07 11.30 -10.96
C SER A 48 -14.03 11.42 -9.84
N LEU A 49 -14.47 11.71 -8.62
CA LEU A 49 -13.60 11.77 -7.44
C LEU A 49 -13.70 10.49 -6.63
N ASP A 50 -12.56 9.95 -6.23
CA ASP A 50 -12.46 8.80 -5.33
C ASP A 50 -12.63 9.25 -3.87
N ILE A 51 -12.07 10.41 -3.52
CA ILE A 51 -12.15 11.01 -2.19
C ILE A 51 -12.81 12.38 -2.28
N VAL A 52 -13.94 12.54 -1.58
CA VAL A 52 -14.74 13.77 -1.56
C VAL A 52 -14.65 14.46 -0.20
N LEU A 53 -13.95 15.59 -0.14
CA LEU A 53 -13.73 16.41 1.05
C LEU A 53 -14.77 17.53 1.13
N LYS A 54 -16.00 17.20 1.55
CA LYS A 54 -17.14 18.15 1.51
C LYS A 54 -17.03 19.30 2.52
N ASP A 55 -16.40 19.05 3.67
CA ASP A 55 -16.42 19.96 4.81
C ASP A 55 -15.38 21.08 4.71
N ASP A 56 -14.42 20.96 3.78
CA ASP A 56 -13.42 21.99 3.54
C ASP A 56 -13.71 22.78 2.27
N ALA A 57 -14.42 23.89 2.43
CA ALA A 57 -14.74 24.81 1.34
C ALA A 57 -13.51 25.38 0.61
N SER A 58 -12.32 25.32 1.22
CA SER A 58 -11.09 25.79 0.61
C SER A 58 -10.45 24.80 -0.38
N VAL A 59 -10.94 23.56 -0.42
CA VAL A 59 -10.53 22.54 -1.39
C VAL A 59 -11.26 22.79 -2.73
N SER A 60 -10.51 22.81 -3.83
CA SER A 60 -11.04 22.88 -5.20
C SER A 60 -11.99 21.72 -5.54
N LYS A 61 -12.85 21.90 -6.55
CA LYS A 61 -13.78 20.85 -7.01
C LYS A 61 -13.03 19.55 -7.34
N ARG A 62 -11.96 19.66 -8.13
CA ARG A 62 -10.89 18.67 -8.32
C ARG A 62 -9.61 19.36 -7.85
N HIS A 63 -8.92 18.80 -6.87
CA HIS A 63 -7.80 19.48 -6.22
C HIS A 63 -6.47 18.84 -6.59
N CYS A 64 -6.30 17.56 -6.27
CA CYS A 64 -5.11 16.81 -6.61
C CYS A 64 -5.46 15.38 -7.03
N THR A 65 -4.48 14.71 -7.61
CA THR A 65 -4.47 13.27 -7.79
C THR A 65 -3.27 12.71 -7.05
N VAL A 66 -3.46 11.60 -6.36
CA VAL A 66 -2.38 10.85 -5.73
C VAL A 66 -2.30 9.45 -6.32
N GLU A 67 -1.10 8.96 -6.54
CA GLU A 67 -0.87 7.65 -7.15
C GLU A 67 0.30 6.98 -6.45
N LEU A 68 0.11 5.72 -6.07
CA LEU A 68 1.19 4.88 -5.58
C LEU A 68 1.97 4.34 -6.77
N VAL A 69 3.17 4.83 -6.97
CA VAL A 69 4.06 4.37 -8.03
C VAL A 69 4.75 3.08 -7.54
N PRO A 70 4.55 1.94 -8.21
CA PRO A 70 5.32 0.72 -7.96
C PRO A 70 6.81 1.04 -8.11
N SER A 71 7.62 0.63 -7.13
CA SER A 71 9.08 0.69 -7.25
C SER A 71 9.59 -0.72 -7.56
N PRO A 72 10.52 -0.87 -8.52
CA PRO A 72 11.08 -2.19 -8.83
C PRO A 72 11.75 -2.79 -7.59
N SER A 73 11.55 -4.11 -7.40
CA SER A 73 11.96 -4.91 -6.23
C SER A 73 13.48 -5.07 -6.04
N ASP A 74 14.30 -4.37 -6.81
CA ASP A 74 15.74 -4.65 -6.99
C ASP A 74 16.66 -4.23 -5.82
N VAL A 75 16.12 -3.80 -4.69
CA VAL A 75 16.95 -3.52 -3.51
C VAL A 75 16.36 -4.27 -2.33
N GLY A 76 17.09 -5.25 -1.80
CA GLY A 76 16.69 -6.10 -0.65
C GLY A 76 16.49 -5.39 0.70
N GLY A 77 16.10 -4.11 0.69
CA GLY A 77 15.58 -3.35 1.81
C GLY A 77 14.04 -3.22 1.75
N ASP A 78 13.45 -2.62 2.78
CA ASP A 78 12.05 -2.15 2.77
C ASP A 78 11.92 -1.08 1.65
N VAL A 79 11.80 -1.49 0.37
CA VAL A 79 11.57 -0.57 -0.75
C VAL A 79 10.11 -0.17 -0.71
N GLY A 80 9.86 0.95 -0.02
CA GLY A 80 8.56 1.58 0.03
C GLY A 80 8.16 2.09 -1.35
N HIS A 81 6.91 1.87 -1.73
CA HIS A 81 6.30 2.55 -2.86
C HIS A 81 6.61 4.06 -2.80
N ARG A 82 6.55 4.73 -3.96
CA ARG A 82 6.62 6.19 -3.99
C ARG A 82 5.21 6.74 -4.18
N LEU A 83 4.95 7.89 -3.58
CA LEU A 83 3.70 8.60 -3.77
C LEU A 83 3.94 9.71 -4.80
N ARG A 84 3.26 9.61 -5.95
CA ARG A 84 3.15 10.72 -6.89
C ARG A 84 1.95 11.57 -6.49
N VAL A 85 2.15 12.86 -6.35
CA VAL A 85 1.12 13.85 -6.04
C VAL A 85 1.10 14.87 -7.15
N THR A 86 -0.05 15.06 -7.79
CA THR A 86 -0.24 16.04 -8.85
C THR A 86 -1.33 17.03 -8.43
N ASP A 87 -0.98 18.30 -8.26
CA ASP A 87 -1.95 19.37 -8.03
C ASP A 87 -2.56 19.81 -9.37
N HIS A 88 -3.88 20.05 -9.43
CA HIS A 88 -4.60 20.41 -10.66
C HIS A 88 -4.81 21.93 -10.80
N GLY A 89 -3.87 22.74 -10.33
CA GLY A 89 -4.00 24.20 -10.32
C GLY A 89 -4.98 24.68 -9.27
N SER A 90 -4.93 24.08 -8.08
CA SER A 90 -5.79 24.48 -6.98
C SER A 90 -5.43 25.88 -6.49
N LYS A 91 -6.41 26.65 -6.00
CA LYS A 91 -6.21 28.05 -5.56
C LYS A 91 -5.19 28.20 -4.42
N LYS A 92 -4.94 27.13 -3.66
CA LYS A 92 -4.07 27.13 -2.47
C LYS A 92 -2.87 26.20 -2.61
N GLY A 93 -2.75 25.53 -3.75
CA GLY A 93 -1.79 24.45 -3.96
C GLY A 93 -2.02 23.25 -3.04
N THR A 94 -1.21 22.23 -3.26
CA THR A 94 -1.08 21.05 -2.40
C THR A 94 0.29 21.08 -1.73
N LYS A 95 0.35 21.10 -0.41
CA LYS A 95 1.62 21.08 0.33
C LYS A 95 1.99 19.65 0.70
N VAL A 96 3.23 19.25 0.44
CA VAL A 96 3.83 17.97 0.84
C VAL A 96 4.80 18.23 1.99
N ARG A 97 4.57 17.59 3.14
CA ARG A 97 5.44 17.67 4.32
C ARG A 97 6.18 16.35 4.50
N PHE A 98 7.51 16.45 4.54
CA PHE A 98 8.42 15.32 4.68
C PHE A 98 8.67 15.00 6.17
N PRO A 99 9.03 13.75 6.50
CA PRO A 99 9.37 13.35 7.88
C PRO A 99 10.53 14.14 8.49
N ASP A 100 11.45 14.64 7.65
CA ASP A 100 12.59 15.49 8.05
C ASP A 100 12.20 16.94 8.35
N GLY A 101 10.91 17.29 8.23
CA GLY A 101 10.37 18.62 8.48
C GLY A 101 10.40 19.56 7.28
N ARG A 102 10.96 19.15 6.13
CA ARG A 102 10.88 19.95 4.90
C ARG A 102 9.44 20.01 4.38
N GLU A 103 9.11 21.11 3.72
CA GLU A 103 7.82 21.31 3.07
C GLU A 103 8.01 21.76 1.62
N GLN A 104 7.19 21.23 0.72
CA GLN A 104 7.16 21.63 -0.69
C GLN A 104 5.72 21.93 -1.11
N LEU A 105 5.49 23.08 -1.72
CA LEU A 105 4.20 23.48 -2.25
C LEU A 105 4.12 23.14 -3.75
N LEU A 106 3.04 22.48 -4.16
CA LEU A 106 2.72 22.15 -5.55
C LEU A 106 1.59 23.04 -6.05
N GLU A 107 1.80 23.74 -7.15
CA GLU A 107 0.81 24.61 -7.80
C GLU A 107 0.73 24.22 -9.28
N ALA A 108 -0.24 23.39 -9.66
CA ALA A 108 -0.33 22.81 -11.00
C ALA A 108 0.92 21.99 -11.43
N ASP A 109 1.55 21.29 -10.49
CA ASP A 109 2.75 20.49 -10.72
C ASP A 109 2.63 19.09 -10.11
N SER A 110 3.55 18.19 -10.47
CA SER A 110 3.65 16.83 -9.97
C SER A 110 4.95 16.59 -9.22
N LEU A 111 4.87 15.87 -8.10
CA LEU A 111 6.01 15.49 -7.28
C LEU A 111 5.94 14.01 -6.91
N GLU A 112 7.06 13.31 -7.01
CA GLU A 112 7.23 11.96 -6.45
C GLU A 112 7.98 12.00 -5.12
N ALA A 113 7.29 11.64 -4.05
CA ALA A 113 7.79 11.64 -2.68
C ALA A 113 7.81 10.22 -2.08
N PRO A 114 8.53 10.00 -0.97
CA PRO A 114 8.36 8.82 -0.14
C PRO A 114 6.90 8.65 0.34
N CYS A 115 6.47 7.43 0.67
CA CYS A 115 5.09 7.18 1.10
C CYS A 115 4.76 7.64 2.53
N ASP A 116 5.74 8.01 3.35
CA ASP A 116 5.57 8.44 4.74
C ASP A 116 5.38 9.96 4.89
N VAL A 117 5.12 10.67 3.78
CA VAL A 117 4.80 12.11 3.78
C VAL A 117 3.36 12.41 4.20
N GLU A 118 3.14 13.60 4.73
CA GLU A 118 1.81 14.18 4.97
C GLU A 118 1.47 15.16 3.83
N LEU A 119 0.26 15.09 3.29
CA LEU A 119 -0.26 16.07 2.34
C LEU A 119 -1.21 17.02 3.05
N GLN A 120 -1.04 18.31 2.84
CA GLN A 120 -1.93 19.34 3.35
C GLN A 120 -2.66 20.03 2.20
N LEU A 121 -3.97 19.79 2.13
CA LEU A 121 -4.93 20.40 1.23
C LEU A 121 -5.63 21.53 1.98
N ALA A 122 -5.07 22.73 1.92
CA ALA A 122 -5.52 23.88 2.69
C ALA A 122 -5.65 23.59 4.22
N ARG A 123 -6.84 23.27 4.74
CA ARG A 123 -7.04 22.92 6.17
C ARG A 123 -7.15 21.41 6.41
N THR A 124 -7.32 20.61 5.37
CA THR A 124 -7.42 19.15 5.46
C THR A 124 -6.02 18.54 5.36
N ARG A 125 -5.72 17.56 6.21
CA ARG A 125 -4.47 16.79 6.12
C ARG A 125 -4.78 15.36 5.70
N LEU A 126 -3.95 14.83 4.83
CA LEU A 126 -3.99 13.46 4.36
C LEU A 126 -2.68 12.79 4.71
N LYS A 127 -2.75 11.57 5.23
CA LYS A 127 -1.57 10.75 5.45
C LYS A 127 -1.78 9.40 4.81
N LEU A 128 -0.83 9.02 3.97
CA LEU A 128 -0.78 7.68 3.42
C LEU A 128 -0.25 6.72 4.50
N GLY A 129 -0.91 5.59 4.65
CA GLY A 129 -0.49 4.48 5.51
C GLY A 129 -0.57 3.17 4.76
N SER A 130 0.07 2.14 5.30
CA SER A 130 -0.06 0.76 4.83
C SER A 130 -0.68 -0.10 5.93
N LEU A 131 -1.19 -1.27 5.55
CA LEU A 131 -1.62 -2.29 6.52
C LEU A 131 -0.44 -2.97 7.23
N GLY A 132 0.80 -2.57 6.95
CA GLY A 132 2.01 -3.12 7.57
C GLY A 132 2.33 -4.54 7.12
N TRP A 133 1.79 -5.00 6.00
CA TRP A 133 2.05 -6.35 5.52
C TRP A 133 3.47 -6.44 4.93
N ARG A 134 4.11 -7.59 5.17
CA ARG A 134 5.40 -7.96 4.59
C ARG A 134 5.33 -9.45 4.26
N LEU A 135 5.43 -9.77 2.98
CA LEU A 135 5.34 -11.13 2.49
C LEU A 135 6.73 -11.77 2.48
N CYS A 136 6.75 -13.05 2.77
CA CYS A 136 7.88 -13.91 2.43
C CYS A 136 7.34 -15.19 1.83
N PHE A 137 8.17 -15.88 1.07
CA PHE A 137 7.74 -17.02 0.30
C PHE A 137 8.54 -18.27 0.67
N THR A 138 7.84 -19.38 0.79
CA THR A 138 8.45 -20.69 1.03
C THR A 138 7.75 -21.75 0.20
N TYR A 139 8.50 -22.79 -0.12
CA TYR A 139 7.95 -24.07 -0.54
C TYR A 139 7.93 -25.04 0.63
N GLY A 140 7.12 -26.09 0.51
CA GLY A 140 7.24 -27.27 1.36
C GLY A 140 8.58 -27.96 1.10
N ASP A 141 9.09 -28.72 2.08
CA ASP A 141 10.41 -29.38 1.99
C ASP A 141 10.44 -30.59 1.02
N GLY A 142 9.59 -30.58 -0.01
CA GLY A 142 9.54 -31.59 -1.06
C GLY A 142 10.67 -31.42 -2.08
N LYS A 143 11.12 -32.53 -2.67
CA LYS A 143 12.02 -32.53 -3.84
C LYS A 143 11.25 -32.07 -5.09
N GLU A 144 10.91 -30.79 -5.14
CA GLU A 144 10.30 -30.18 -6.33
C GLU A 144 11.38 -29.79 -7.34
N ALA A 145 11.01 -29.72 -8.62
CA ALA A 145 11.95 -29.31 -9.65
C ALA A 145 12.34 -27.83 -9.43
N ALA A 146 13.64 -27.51 -9.49
CA ALA A 146 14.14 -26.15 -9.30
C ALA A 146 13.47 -25.11 -10.22
N SER A 147 12.95 -25.53 -11.37
CA SER A 147 12.18 -24.72 -12.31
C SER A 147 10.78 -24.34 -11.80
N GLU A 148 10.07 -25.26 -11.15
CA GLU A 148 8.75 -25.01 -10.56
C GLU A 148 8.88 -24.06 -9.37
N LEU A 149 9.90 -24.31 -8.53
CA LEU A 149 10.26 -23.43 -7.42
C LEU A 149 10.46 -21.99 -7.89
N ARG A 150 11.21 -21.83 -8.98
CA ARG A 150 11.48 -20.54 -9.59
C ARG A 150 10.22 -19.88 -10.16
N ALA A 151 9.38 -20.61 -10.88
CA ALA A 151 8.19 -20.07 -11.51
C ALA A 151 7.16 -19.57 -10.48
N GLY A 152 6.84 -20.36 -9.45
CA GLY A 152 5.92 -19.91 -8.41
C GLY A 152 6.47 -18.76 -7.57
N ARG A 153 7.81 -18.69 -7.39
CA ARG A 153 8.47 -17.53 -6.77
C ARG A 153 8.29 -16.27 -7.60
N GLU A 154 8.64 -16.32 -8.89
CA GLU A 154 8.54 -15.17 -9.80
C GLU A 154 7.09 -14.67 -9.88
N GLU A 155 6.12 -15.59 -9.87
CA GLU A 155 4.70 -15.24 -9.82
C GLU A 155 4.29 -14.60 -8.49
N ALA A 156 4.73 -15.13 -7.34
CA ALA A 156 4.43 -14.53 -6.03
C ALA A 156 5.04 -13.13 -5.88
N GLU A 157 6.26 -12.91 -6.38
CA GLU A 157 6.91 -11.61 -6.41
C GLU A 157 6.12 -10.61 -7.28
N ARG A 158 5.72 -11.03 -8.49
CA ARG A 158 4.90 -10.22 -9.39
C ARG A 158 3.54 -9.86 -8.79
N LEU A 159 2.90 -10.79 -8.08
CA LEU A 159 1.64 -10.56 -7.39
C LEU A 159 1.80 -9.59 -6.22
N ALA A 160 2.86 -9.76 -5.41
CA ALA A 160 3.19 -8.87 -4.30
C ALA A 160 3.43 -7.43 -4.76
N GLU A 161 4.15 -7.26 -5.87
CA GLU A 161 4.37 -5.96 -6.50
C GLU A 161 3.06 -5.32 -6.95
N ALA A 162 2.17 -6.10 -7.60
CA ALA A 162 0.89 -5.61 -8.10
C ALA A 162 -0.04 -5.10 -6.99
N VAL A 163 0.01 -5.71 -5.80
CA VAL A 163 -0.77 -5.28 -4.63
C VAL A 163 -0.02 -4.30 -3.72
N GLY A 164 1.27 -4.10 -4.00
CA GLY A 164 2.13 -3.14 -3.35
C GLY A 164 2.57 -3.52 -1.95
N VAL A 165 2.92 -4.80 -1.76
CA VAL A 165 3.40 -5.32 -0.49
C VAL A 165 4.87 -5.73 -0.62
N PRO A 166 5.75 -5.30 0.30
CA PRO A 166 7.14 -5.75 0.31
C PRO A 166 7.25 -7.27 0.32
N PHE A 167 8.10 -7.80 -0.55
CA PHE A 167 8.35 -9.22 -0.71
C PHE A 167 9.80 -9.56 -0.31
N HIS A 168 9.97 -10.58 0.53
CA HIS A 168 11.28 -11.03 1.00
C HIS A 168 11.52 -12.51 0.66
N MET A 169 12.75 -12.79 0.25
CA MET A 169 13.21 -14.14 -0.08
C MET A 169 13.42 -15.04 1.14
N GLU A 170 13.64 -14.44 2.31
CA GLU A 170 13.89 -15.14 3.57
C GLU A 170 12.86 -14.73 4.60
N PHE A 171 12.45 -15.68 5.44
CA PHE A 171 11.60 -15.37 6.58
C PHE A 171 12.37 -14.49 7.55
N ARG A 172 11.91 -13.25 7.74
CA ARG A 172 12.46 -12.28 8.70
C ARG A 172 11.45 -12.06 9.81
N PRO A 173 11.86 -11.68 11.04
CA PRO A 173 10.93 -11.35 12.12
C PRO A 173 9.92 -10.24 11.78
N ALA A 174 10.23 -9.41 10.78
CA ALA A 174 9.36 -8.37 10.26
C ALA A 174 8.25 -8.89 9.32
N CYS A 175 8.35 -10.12 8.83
CA CYS A 175 7.36 -10.74 7.95
C CYS A 175 6.05 -10.98 8.70
N THR A 176 4.95 -10.49 8.15
CA THR A 176 3.61 -10.69 8.73
C THR A 176 2.85 -11.82 8.05
N HIS A 177 3.26 -12.20 6.83
CA HIS A 177 2.67 -13.30 6.09
C HIS A 177 3.76 -14.17 5.45
N LEU A 178 3.56 -15.49 5.53
CA LEU A 178 4.33 -16.51 4.82
C LEU A 178 3.44 -17.12 3.75
N VAL A 179 3.83 -16.92 2.48
CA VAL A 179 3.17 -17.49 1.31
C VAL A 179 3.76 -18.87 1.08
N CYS A 180 2.90 -19.88 1.16
CA CYS A 180 3.22 -21.25 0.80
C CYS A 180 2.74 -21.52 -0.62
N ALA A 181 3.65 -21.91 -1.50
CA ALA A 181 3.27 -22.43 -2.80
C ALA A 181 2.57 -23.79 -2.64
N GLU A 182 1.56 -24.02 -3.48
CA GLU A 182 0.82 -25.27 -3.46
C GLU A 182 1.65 -26.40 -4.04
N GLY A 183 2.22 -27.20 -3.14
CA GLY A 183 2.95 -28.42 -3.43
C GLY A 183 2.60 -29.45 -2.38
N ARG A 184 2.43 -30.71 -2.79
CA ARG A 184 1.93 -31.80 -1.92
C ARG A 184 2.70 -31.83 -0.60
N THR A 185 1.97 -31.67 0.50
CA THR A 185 2.47 -31.66 1.88
C THR A 185 3.42 -32.83 2.15
N VAL A 186 4.68 -32.52 2.46
CA VAL A 186 5.52 -33.39 3.27
C VAL A 186 6.31 -32.52 4.25
N GLY A 187 5.74 -32.32 5.45
CA GLY A 187 6.40 -31.67 6.59
C GLY A 187 6.12 -30.18 6.77
N VAL A 188 6.03 -29.75 8.03
CA VAL A 188 6.08 -28.34 8.43
C VAL A 188 7.53 -27.89 8.28
N SER A 189 7.82 -27.02 7.31
CA SER A 189 9.19 -26.51 7.15
C SER A 189 9.60 -25.69 8.37
N ALA A 190 10.90 -25.61 8.65
CA ALA A 190 11.43 -24.78 9.74
C ALA A 190 10.98 -23.30 9.61
N ARG A 191 10.78 -22.83 8.37
CA ARG A 191 10.24 -21.49 8.09
C ARG A 191 8.77 -21.36 8.45
N ALA A 192 7.95 -22.37 8.14
CA ALA A 192 6.55 -22.41 8.55
C ALA A 192 6.42 -22.44 10.09
N ALA A 193 7.26 -23.23 10.76
CA ALA A 193 7.31 -23.24 12.23
C ALA A 193 7.71 -21.87 12.82
N ALA A 194 8.75 -21.23 12.25
CA ALA A 194 9.17 -19.88 12.67
C ALA A 194 8.06 -18.84 12.46
N ALA A 195 7.33 -18.91 11.35
CA ALA A 195 6.19 -18.03 11.07
C ALA A 195 5.06 -18.18 12.08
N VAL A 196 4.70 -19.42 12.45
CA VAL A 196 3.69 -19.67 13.48
C VAL A 196 4.14 -19.10 14.84
N ILE A 197 5.40 -19.33 15.23
CA ILE A 197 5.95 -18.86 16.52
C ILE A 197 5.94 -17.32 16.59
N SER A 198 6.23 -16.63 15.48
CA SER A 198 6.22 -15.16 15.42
C SER A 198 4.83 -14.56 15.22
N GLY A 199 3.78 -15.38 15.10
CA GLY A 199 2.41 -14.92 14.84
C GLY A 199 2.14 -14.46 13.41
N ALA A 200 3.03 -14.78 12.46
CA ALA A 200 2.81 -14.51 11.05
C ALA A 200 1.70 -15.43 10.48
N LYS A 201 0.92 -14.91 9.54
CA LYS A 201 -0.15 -15.66 8.88
C LYS A 201 0.46 -16.54 7.78
N ILE A 202 0.09 -17.81 7.75
CA ILE A 202 0.42 -18.71 6.64
C ILE A 202 -0.72 -18.64 5.63
N VAL A 203 -0.40 -18.31 4.38
CA VAL A 203 -1.36 -18.12 3.29
C VAL A 203 -0.93 -18.93 2.07
N SER A 204 -1.89 -19.32 1.23
CA SER A 204 -1.59 -19.95 -0.06
C SER A 204 -1.23 -18.92 -1.12
N GLN A 205 -0.65 -19.37 -2.22
CA GLN A 205 -0.45 -18.53 -3.40
C GLN A 205 -1.79 -18.04 -4.00
N ASP A 206 -2.84 -18.86 -3.97
CA ASP A 206 -4.21 -18.48 -4.38
C ASP A 206 -4.77 -17.30 -3.61
N TRP A 207 -4.41 -17.16 -2.33
CA TRP A 207 -4.80 -16.00 -1.56
C TRP A 207 -4.23 -14.70 -2.15
N LEU A 208 -2.98 -14.70 -2.66
CA LEU A 208 -2.43 -13.53 -3.36
C LEU A 208 -3.20 -13.18 -4.63
N HIS A 209 -3.67 -14.19 -5.37
CA HIS A 209 -4.50 -13.97 -6.56
C HIS A 209 -5.84 -13.29 -6.22
N SER A 210 -6.42 -13.58 -5.05
CA SER A 210 -7.66 -12.93 -4.59
C SER A 210 -7.50 -11.45 -4.25
N LEU A 211 -6.27 -10.97 -4.09
CA LEU A 211 -5.94 -9.57 -3.77
C LEU A 211 -5.81 -8.67 -5.01
N ARG A 212 -6.06 -9.17 -6.23
CA ARG A 212 -5.98 -8.38 -7.47
C ARG A 212 -7.36 -7.84 -7.86
#